data_AF-A0A139KLB5-F1
#
_entry.id   AF-A0A139KLB5-F1
#
_cell.length_a   1.000
_cell.length_b   1.000
_cell.length_c   1.000
_cell.angle_alpha   90.00
_cell.angle_beta   90.00
_cell.angle_gamma   90.00
#
_symmetry.space_group_name_H-M   'P 1'
#
loop_
_entity.id
_entity.type
_entity.pdbx_description
1 polymer ?
#
loop_
_entity_poly.entity_id
_entity_poly.type
_entity_poly.pdbx_seq_one_letter_code
_entity_poly.pdbx_strand_id
1 'polypeptide(L)'
;MELKTLQYFSHNLTDPIHEVFQVLDNPNHSEYNKLLHDMKSINAEELSLFVIEKQIDFYIKDSFNIDIERRAWFLINRLHRDIASKRLDELSGNGVRLKPYNSLNLKEILINDENLVDISFFDLKPIGIVHNNFGYRLCPSTNLDNSTYWLFLEIIKLVLKNKKKFYIRLDPFIEIPIKDYTPMAYKMTIHGKPLNWDRIRNLQNDDFGQFINEKEDSDYSITDYVWNVKKNEIHFTCEELPAIGNCTIRGSRYFHAIFNKDTGSIIHCDGAIRIYSESELADRMRFHVRSSDVRKVGKRVKIFQTNDSLTQEEFSHLVMSFFVWNQDVVSYFNT
;
A
#
# COMPACT_ATOMS: atom_id res chain seq x y z
N MET A 1 19.51 5.77 15.30
CA MET A 1 20.67 5.59 14.40
C MET A 1 20.15 5.38 12.99
N GLU A 2 20.66 6.11 12.00
CA GLU A 2 20.27 5.93 10.60
C GLU A 2 21.11 4.80 9.97
N LEU A 3 20.44 3.84 9.33
CA LEU A 3 21.09 2.69 8.68
C LEU A 3 21.81 3.15 7.41
N LYS A 4 23.09 2.77 7.24
CA LYS A 4 23.89 3.11 6.06
C LYS A 4 23.36 2.45 4.79
N THR A 5 22.68 1.33 4.93
CA THR A 5 22.09 0.55 3.84
C THR A 5 20.66 0.98 3.46
N LEU A 6 20.04 1.88 4.22
CA LEU A 6 18.63 2.25 4.02
C LEU A 6 18.36 2.79 2.61
N GLN A 7 19.24 3.63 2.09
CA GLN A 7 19.10 4.17 0.74
C GLN A 7 19.14 3.06 -0.32
N TYR A 8 19.96 2.04 -0.14
CA TYR A 8 20.03 0.93 -1.11
C TYR A 8 18.73 0.14 -1.10
N PHE A 9 18.31 -0.35 0.07
CA PHE A 9 17.12 -1.20 0.18
C PHE A 9 15.81 -0.45 -0.12
N SER A 10 15.73 0.88 0.06
CA SER A 10 14.52 1.62 -0.27
C SER A 10 14.22 1.71 -1.77
N HIS A 11 15.23 1.57 -2.62
CA HIS A 11 15.08 1.67 -4.09
C HIS A 11 14.92 0.31 -4.75
N ASN A 12 14.88 -0.74 -3.95
CA ASN A 12 14.89 -2.09 -4.45
C ASN A 12 13.48 -2.62 -4.75
N LEU A 13 13.45 -3.59 -5.66
CA LEU A 13 12.22 -4.16 -6.18
C LEU A 13 11.75 -5.38 -5.39
N THR A 14 12.64 -6.00 -4.61
CA THR A 14 12.29 -7.13 -3.77
C THR A 14 12.33 -6.76 -2.30
N ASP A 15 11.56 -7.49 -1.53
CA ASP A 15 11.44 -7.27 -0.10
C ASP A 15 12.83 -7.39 0.57
N PRO A 16 13.18 -6.52 1.54
CA PRO A 16 14.44 -6.60 2.28
C PRO A 16 14.81 -8.00 2.77
N ILE A 17 13.83 -8.85 3.08
CA ILE A 17 14.07 -10.25 3.48
C ILE A 17 14.89 -11.02 2.45
N HIS A 18 14.68 -10.80 1.14
CA HIS A 18 15.39 -11.54 0.10
C HIS A 18 16.78 -10.97 -0.16
N GLU A 19 16.93 -9.66 -0.02
CA GLU A 19 18.13 -8.97 -0.46
C GLU A 19 19.19 -8.89 0.63
N VAL A 20 18.79 -8.77 1.90
CA VAL A 20 19.75 -8.76 3.03
C VAL A 20 20.61 -10.02 3.00
N PHE A 21 20.00 -11.20 2.80
CA PHE A 21 20.75 -12.45 2.72
C PHE A 21 21.61 -12.53 1.44
N GLN A 22 21.11 -12.08 0.29
CA GLN A 22 21.92 -12.01 -0.94
C GLN A 22 23.17 -11.15 -0.77
N VAL A 23 23.06 -10.02 -0.06
CA VAL A 23 24.21 -9.17 0.25
C VAL A 23 25.14 -9.89 1.23
N LEU A 24 24.63 -10.53 2.29
CA LEU A 24 25.45 -11.27 3.26
C LEU A 24 26.22 -12.43 2.65
N ASP A 25 25.63 -13.13 1.69
CA ASP A 25 26.23 -14.30 1.04
C ASP A 25 27.29 -13.92 0.00
N ASN A 26 27.41 -12.62 -0.34
CA ASN A 26 28.38 -12.12 -1.31
C ASN A 26 29.27 -11.02 -0.72
N PRO A 27 30.47 -11.37 -0.19
CA PRO A 27 31.42 -10.40 0.34
C PRO A 27 31.90 -9.33 -0.65
N ASN A 28 31.75 -9.58 -1.96
CA ASN A 28 32.10 -8.62 -3.02
C ASN A 28 30.94 -7.67 -3.37
N HIS A 29 29.76 -7.83 -2.75
CA HIS A 29 28.63 -6.95 -2.96
C HIS A 29 28.95 -5.53 -2.47
N SER A 30 28.56 -4.50 -3.23
CA SER A 30 28.91 -3.09 -2.93
C SER A 30 28.42 -2.62 -1.55
N GLU A 31 27.31 -3.20 -1.09
CA GLU A 31 26.70 -2.86 0.20
C GLU A 31 27.15 -3.75 1.37
N TYR A 32 27.97 -4.79 1.13
CA TYR A 32 28.35 -5.77 2.16
C TYR A 32 28.95 -5.12 3.42
N ASN A 33 29.93 -4.22 3.25
CA ASN A 33 30.59 -3.57 4.38
C ASN A 33 29.66 -2.63 5.16
N LYS A 34 28.72 -1.96 4.47
CA LYS A 34 27.72 -1.12 5.11
C LYS A 34 26.71 -1.97 5.90
N LEU A 35 26.30 -3.10 5.32
CA LEU A 35 25.40 -4.05 5.98
C LEU A 35 26.02 -4.61 7.26
N LEU A 36 27.29 -5.07 7.19
CA LEU A 36 28.01 -5.53 8.37
C LEU A 36 28.15 -4.45 9.44
N HIS A 37 28.38 -3.20 9.04
CA HIS A 37 28.42 -2.08 9.96
C HIS A 37 27.07 -1.89 10.66
N ASP A 38 25.98 -1.86 9.90
CA ASP A 38 24.62 -1.72 10.43
C ASP A 38 24.30 -2.86 11.42
N MET A 39 24.62 -4.11 11.06
CA MET A 39 24.42 -5.27 11.94
C MET A 39 25.23 -5.20 13.24
N LYS A 40 26.50 -4.74 13.18
CA LYS A 40 27.36 -4.57 14.36
C LYS A 40 26.88 -3.43 15.27
N SER A 41 26.17 -2.46 14.72
CA SER A 41 25.65 -1.31 15.45
C SER A 41 24.36 -1.59 16.22
N ILE A 42 23.73 -2.76 16.01
CA ILE A 42 22.52 -3.19 16.71
C ILE A 42 22.82 -3.35 18.21
N ASN A 43 22.01 -2.68 19.04
CA ASN A 43 22.08 -2.78 20.49
C ASN A 43 21.70 -4.21 20.95
N ALA A 44 22.48 -4.79 21.86
CA ALA A 44 22.30 -6.16 22.31
C ALA A 44 20.98 -6.39 23.08
N GLU A 45 20.52 -5.39 23.85
CA GLU A 45 19.26 -5.45 24.59
C GLU A 45 18.06 -5.41 23.63
N GLU A 46 18.07 -4.47 22.67
CA GLU A 46 17.03 -4.40 21.62
C GLU A 46 16.96 -5.70 20.80
N LEU A 47 18.13 -6.26 20.45
CA LEU A 47 18.20 -7.54 19.73
C LEU A 47 17.61 -8.68 20.55
N SER A 48 17.94 -8.76 21.85
CA SER A 48 17.43 -9.80 22.73
C SER A 48 15.92 -9.74 22.87
N LEU A 49 15.34 -8.54 23.05
CA LEU A 49 13.90 -8.35 23.13
C LEU A 49 13.22 -8.77 21.84
N PHE A 50 13.72 -8.31 20.69
CA PHE A 50 13.17 -8.68 19.38
C PHE A 50 13.18 -10.20 19.14
N VAL A 51 14.28 -10.88 19.46
CA VAL A 51 14.41 -12.33 19.28
C VAL A 51 13.37 -13.09 20.10
N ILE A 52 13.09 -12.64 21.32
CA ILE A 52 12.07 -13.23 22.21
C ILE A 52 10.67 -12.93 21.67
N GLU A 53 10.36 -11.66 21.43
CA GLU A 53 9.02 -11.20 21.00
C GLU A 53 8.59 -11.83 19.67
N LYS A 54 9.51 -11.89 18.70
CA LYS A 54 9.22 -12.45 17.37
C LYS A 54 9.59 -13.92 17.23
N GLN A 55 9.98 -14.57 18.33
CA GLN A 55 10.33 -15.99 18.38
C GLN A 55 11.35 -16.38 17.28
N ILE A 56 12.32 -15.50 17.00
CA ILE A 56 13.23 -15.63 15.85
C ILE A 56 14.00 -16.95 15.90
N ASP A 57 14.42 -17.38 17.09
CA ASP A 57 15.17 -18.63 17.30
C ASP A 57 14.41 -19.87 16.83
N PHE A 58 13.07 -19.84 16.84
CA PHE A 58 12.26 -20.94 16.33
C PHE A 58 12.46 -21.13 14.81
N TYR A 59 12.62 -20.03 14.07
CA TYR A 59 12.76 -20.04 12.62
C TYR A 59 14.19 -20.35 12.15
N ILE A 60 15.19 -20.04 12.96
CA ILE A 60 16.62 -20.14 12.59
C ILE A 60 17.38 -21.26 13.30
N LYS A 61 16.67 -22.18 13.97
CA LYS A 61 17.26 -23.23 14.81
C LYS A 61 18.33 -24.10 14.12
N ASP A 62 18.24 -24.23 12.79
CA ASP A 62 19.14 -25.05 11.98
C ASP A 62 20.25 -24.20 11.29
N SER A 63 20.36 -22.92 11.64
CA SER A 63 21.34 -21.99 11.08
C SER A 63 22.77 -22.29 11.54
N PHE A 64 23.72 -22.17 10.61
CA PHE A 64 25.15 -22.31 10.90
C PHE A 64 25.70 -21.16 11.77
N ASN A 65 25.09 -19.97 11.72
CA ASN A 65 25.49 -18.82 12.53
C ASN A 65 24.27 -18.04 13.05
N ILE A 66 23.80 -18.48 14.21
CA ILE A 66 22.60 -17.95 14.88
C ILE A 66 22.73 -16.44 15.17
N ASP A 67 23.90 -15.92 15.58
CA ASP A 67 24.04 -14.48 15.88
C ASP A 67 23.89 -13.61 14.63
N ILE A 68 24.52 -14.02 13.52
CA ILE A 68 24.39 -13.31 12.24
C ILE A 68 22.93 -13.33 11.78
N GLU A 69 22.26 -14.48 11.87
CA GLU A 69 20.86 -14.57 11.45
C GLU A 69 19.91 -13.74 12.34
N ARG A 70 20.08 -13.75 13.66
CA ARG A 70 19.30 -12.88 14.56
C ARG A 70 19.45 -11.42 14.17
N ARG A 71 20.68 -10.97 13.92
CA ARG A 71 20.97 -9.59 13.49
C ARG A 71 20.40 -9.29 12.11
N ALA A 72 20.42 -10.24 11.19
CA ALA A 72 19.85 -10.09 9.84
C ALA A 72 18.34 -9.91 9.93
N TRP A 73 17.63 -10.76 10.67
CA TRP A 73 16.18 -10.65 10.90
C TRP A 73 15.79 -9.35 11.61
N PHE A 74 16.56 -8.93 12.61
CA PHE A 74 16.37 -7.63 13.26
C PHE A 74 16.51 -6.49 12.25
N LEU A 75 17.56 -6.54 11.43
CA LEU A 75 17.83 -5.52 10.42
C LEU A 75 16.75 -5.48 9.34
N ILE A 76 16.25 -6.63 8.88
CA ILE A 76 15.13 -6.72 7.93
C ILE A 76 13.89 -6.02 8.51
N ASN A 77 13.49 -6.36 9.73
CA ASN A 77 12.36 -5.72 10.40
C ASN A 77 12.55 -4.20 10.54
N ARG A 78 13.76 -3.76 10.88
CA ARG A 78 14.08 -2.33 10.97
C ARG A 78 14.02 -1.64 9.60
N LEU A 79 14.56 -2.26 8.55
CA LEU A 79 14.51 -1.74 7.18
C LEU A 79 13.06 -1.57 6.71
N HIS A 80 12.19 -2.56 6.95
CA HIS A 80 10.76 -2.42 6.62
C HIS A 80 10.13 -1.19 7.28
N ARG A 81 10.37 -0.99 8.58
CA ARG A 81 9.84 0.15 9.33
C ARG A 81 10.41 1.48 8.83
N ASP A 82 11.72 1.57 8.66
CA ASP A 82 12.41 2.80 8.25
C ASP A 82 12.07 3.19 6.81
N ILE A 83 11.96 2.22 5.88
CA ILE A 83 11.53 2.47 4.49
C ILE A 83 10.08 2.96 4.46
N ALA A 84 9.19 2.29 5.20
CA ALA A 84 7.78 2.66 5.23
C ALA A 84 7.56 4.05 5.86
N SER A 85 8.26 4.36 6.95
CA SER A 85 8.25 5.69 7.57
C SER A 85 8.76 6.78 6.61
N LYS A 86 9.92 6.56 5.98
CA LYS A 86 10.44 7.50 4.95
C LYS A 86 9.47 7.69 3.79
N ARG A 87 8.74 6.65 3.39
CA ARG A 87 7.71 6.74 2.34
C ARG A 87 6.57 7.65 2.77
N LEU A 88 6.06 7.48 3.99
CA LEU A 88 5.02 8.35 4.54
C LEU A 88 5.48 9.80 4.67
N ASP A 89 6.73 10.04 5.06
CA ASP A 89 7.30 11.39 5.12
C ASP A 89 7.33 12.06 3.74
N GLU A 90 7.81 11.36 2.72
CA GLU A 90 7.85 11.88 1.34
C GLU A 90 6.44 12.15 0.80
N LEU A 91 5.47 11.26 1.07
CA LEU A 91 4.06 11.46 0.70
C LEU A 91 3.39 12.60 1.52
N SER A 92 3.88 12.83 2.72
CA SER A 92 3.44 13.92 3.61
C SER A 92 4.05 15.27 3.26
N GLY A 93 5.05 15.30 2.37
CA GLY A 93 5.66 16.53 1.88
C GLY A 93 4.66 17.55 1.33
N ASN A 94 4.99 18.83 1.49
CA ASN A 94 4.29 19.95 0.88
C ASN A 94 5.12 20.43 -0.31
N GLY A 95 4.54 20.45 -1.51
CA GLY A 95 5.27 20.88 -2.70
C GLY A 95 4.61 20.44 -3.99
N VAL A 96 5.11 21.00 -5.08
CA VAL A 96 4.76 20.63 -6.44
C VAL A 96 5.81 19.63 -6.94
N ARG A 97 5.36 18.50 -7.52
CA ARG A 97 6.25 17.44 -8.05
C ARG A 97 7.21 16.84 -7.00
N LEU A 98 6.66 16.28 -5.92
CA LEU A 98 7.42 15.43 -4.98
C LEU A 98 8.01 14.21 -5.69
N LYS A 99 8.90 13.44 -5.04
CA LYS A 99 9.44 12.22 -5.67
C LYS A 99 8.30 11.25 -6.10
N PRO A 100 8.46 10.54 -7.22
CA PRO A 100 9.60 10.58 -8.14
C PRO A 100 9.47 11.70 -9.20
N TYR A 101 8.42 12.52 -9.14
CA TYR A 101 8.07 13.49 -10.17
C TYR A 101 9.04 14.68 -10.30
N ASN A 102 9.92 14.90 -9.32
CA ASN A 102 11.02 15.85 -9.40
C ASN A 102 12.17 15.37 -10.32
N SER A 103 12.16 14.11 -10.76
CA SER A 103 13.14 13.60 -11.71
C SER A 103 13.00 14.25 -13.09
N LEU A 104 14.15 14.46 -13.75
CA LEU A 104 14.22 14.92 -15.14
C LEU A 104 13.54 13.94 -16.10
N ASN A 105 13.49 12.65 -15.77
CA ASN A 105 12.87 11.62 -16.61
C ASN A 105 11.34 11.73 -16.66
N LEU A 106 10.73 12.39 -15.68
CA LEU A 106 9.28 12.59 -15.59
C LEU A 106 8.87 14.05 -15.84
N LYS A 107 9.81 14.96 -16.13
CA LYS A 107 9.55 16.42 -16.23
C LYS A 107 8.39 16.78 -17.17
N GLU A 108 8.19 16.01 -18.22
CA GLU A 108 7.17 16.24 -19.27
C GLU A 108 5.81 15.61 -18.92
N ILE A 109 5.78 14.71 -17.93
CA ILE A 109 4.54 14.09 -17.46
C ILE A 109 3.75 15.10 -16.62
N LEU A 110 2.50 15.34 -17.02
CA LEU A 110 1.56 16.16 -16.28
C LEU A 110 1.10 15.43 -15.01
N ILE A 111 1.19 16.11 -13.88
CA ILE A 111 0.62 15.69 -12.60
C ILE A 111 -0.64 16.53 -12.32
N ASN A 112 -1.70 15.89 -11.83
CA ASN A 112 -2.89 16.63 -11.39
C ASN A 112 -2.71 17.19 -9.95
N ASP A 113 -3.71 17.91 -9.46
CA ASP A 113 -3.70 18.52 -8.12
C ASP A 113 -3.56 17.51 -6.97
N GLU A 114 -3.83 16.25 -7.25
CA GLU A 114 -3.70 15.12 -6.31
C GLU A 114 -2.35 14.40 -6.48
N ASN A 115 -1.40 14.98 -7.21
CA ASN A 115 -0.13 14.38 -7.64
C ASN A 115 -0.28 12.97 -8.23
N LEU A 116 -1.32 12.77 -9.05
CA LEU A 116 -1.50 11.57 -9.86
C LEU A 116 -1.11 11.86 -11.31
N VAL A 117 -0.60 10.85 -11.99
CA VAL A 117 -0.29 10.88 -13.42
C VAL A 117 -1.27 10.01 -14.19
N ASP A 118 -1.62 10.42 -15.40
CA ASP A 118 -2.39 9.58 -16.31
C ASP A 118 -1.53 8.38 -16.73
N ILE A 119 -2.01 7.17 -16.45
CA ILE A 119 -1.27 5.94 -16.71
C ILE A 119 -1.01 5.71 -18.21
N SER A 120 -1.81 6.34 -19.08
CA SER A 120 -1.66 6.22 -20.53
C SER A 120 -0.40 6.86 -21.11
N PHE A 121 0.31 7.69 -20.34
CA PHE A 121 1.61 8.26 -20.74
C PHE A 121 2.79 7.28 -20.58
N PHE A 122 2.54 6.09 -20.05
CA PHE A 122 3.57 5.09 -19.77
C PHE A 122 3.41 3.87 -20.67
N ASP A 123 4.53 3.24 -20.99
CA ASP A 123 4.56 1.93 -21.60
C ASP A 123 4.23 0.88 -20.54
N LEU A 124 3.05 0.28 -20.66
CA LEU A 124 2.56 -0.72 -19.71
C LEU A 124 3.06 -2.11 -20.10
N LYS A 125 3.91 -2.69 -19.26
CA LYS A 125 4.27 -4.10 -19.32
C LYS A 125 3.38 -4.90 -18.35
N PRO A 126 3.22 -6.23 -18.53
CA PRO A 126 2.31 -7.03 -17.70
C PRO A 126 2.49 -6.86 -16.19
N ILE A 127 3.70 -6.50 -15.74
CA ILE A 127 4.07 -6.35 -14.33
C ILE A 127 4.91 -5.09 -14.08
N GLY A 128 4.83 -4.06 -14.93
CA GLY A 128 5.59 -2.83 -14.70
C GLY A 128 5.12 -1.62 -15.50
N ILE A 129 5.51 -0.45 -15.01
CA ILE A 129 5.27 0.85 -15.63
C ILE A 129 6.61 1.35 -16.17
N VAL A 130 6.71 1.65 -17.47
CA VAL A 130 7.97 2.06 -18.09
C VAL A 130 7.82 3.42 -18.77
N HIS A 131 8.83 4.27 -18.62
CA HIS A 131 8.93 5.54 -19.35
C HIS A 131 10.39 5.99 -19.42
N ASN A 132 10.83 6.52 -20.57
CA ASN A 132 12.19 7.04 -20.80
C ASN A 132 13.33 6.09 -20.38
N ASN A 133 13.20 4.78 -20.63
CA ASN A 133 14.15 3.73 -20.21
C ASN A 133 14.28 3.54 -18.68
N PHE A 134 13.28 3.98 -17.91
CA PHE A 134 13.18 3.71 -16.48
C PHE A 134 11.89 2.94 -16.17
N GLY A 135 11.99 2.02 -15.21
CA GLY A 135 10.87 1.30 -14.61
C GLY A 135 10.41 1.98 -13.32
N TYR A 136 9.10 2.03 -13.14
CA TYR A 136 8.40 2.62 -12.00
C TYR A 136 7.41 1.61 -11.41
N ARG A 137 6.85 1.94 -10.25
CA ARG A 137 5.80 1.14 -9.59
C ARG A 137 4.67 2.01 -9.07
N LEU A 138 3.49 1.39 -8.93
CA LEU A 138 2.38 1.97 -8.18
C LEU A 138 2.80 2.11 -6.71
N CYS A 139 2.55 3.27 -6.12
CA CYS A 139 2.84 3.53 -4.72
C CYS A 139 2.12 2.54 -3.79
N PRO A 140 2.84 1.84 -2.87
CA PRO A 140 2.27 0.94 -1.87
C PRO A 140 1.07 1.54 -1.13
N SER A 141 0.00 0.76 -0.97
CA SER A 141 -1.15 1.14 -0.12
C SER A 141 -0.93 0.77 1.35
N THR A 142 0.17 0.09 1.66
CA THR A 142 0.58 -0.31 3.02
C THR A 142 2.09 -0.15 3.20
N ASN A 143 2.60 -0.49 4.38
CA ASN A 143 4.04 -0.58 4.69
C ASN A 143 4.79 -1.67 3.91
N LEU A 144 4.09 -2.64 3.30
CA LEU A 144 4.70 -3.74 2.56
C LEU A 144 4.69 -3.46 1.05
N ASP A 145 5.84 -3.64 0.40
CA ASP A 145 6.03 -3.27 -1.01
C ASP A 145 5.22 -4.13 -1.99
N ASN A 146 4.94 -5.39 -1.64
CA ASN A 146 4.14 -6.30 -2.47
C ASN A 146 2.63 -6.04 -2.38
N SER A 147 2.17 -5.15 -1.49
CA SER A 147 0.74 -4.86 -1.30
C SER A 147 0.04 -4.28 -2.53
N THR A 148 0.79 -3.70 -3.46
CA THR A 148 0.24 -3.10 -4.70
C THR A 148 0.13 -4.05 -5.86
N TYR A 149 0.70 -5.26 -5.79
CA TYR A 149 0.76 -6.14 -6.96
C TYR A 149 -0.62 -6.46 -7.52
N TRP A 150 -1.57 -6.82 -6.65
CA TRP A 150 -2.93 -7.16 -7.07
C TRP A 150 -3.70 -5.94 -7.58
N LEU A 151 -3.60 -4.80 -6.89
CA LEU A 151 -4.23 -3.57 -7.35
C LEU A 151 -3.69 -3.15 -8.72
N PHE A 152 -2.37 -3.19 -8.90
CA PHE A 152 -1.74 -2.83 -10.16
C PHE A 152 -2.20 -3.76 -11.30
N LEU A 153 -2.23 -5.07 -11.07
CA LEU A 153 -2.72 -6.04 -12.07
C LEU A 153 -4.17 -5.77 -12.47
N GLU A 154 -5.06 -5.44 -11.52
CA GLU A 154 -6.45 -5.12 -11.84
C GLU A 154 -6.57 -3.79 -12.60
N ILE A 155 -5.81 -2.76 -12.22
CA ILE A 155 -5.76 -1.49 -12.96
C ILE A 155 -5.26 -1.72 -14.40
N ILE A 156 -4.17 -2.46 -14.59
CA ILE A 156 -3.61 -2.74 -15.91
C ILE A 156 -4.60 -3.53 -16.78
N LYS A 157 -5.30 -4.51 -16.20
CA LYS A 157 -6.37 -5.23 -16.90
C LYS A 157 -7.46 -4.27 -17.37
N LEU A 158 -7.94 -3.38 -16.51
CA LEU A 158 -8.98 -2.40 -16.86
C LEU A 158 -8.50 -1.40 -17.93
N VAL A 159 -7.26 -0.96 -17.86
CA VAL A 159 -6.67 -0.04 -18.85
C VAL A 159 -6.47 -0.74 -20.20
N LEU A 160 -5.81 -1.89 -20.23
CA LEU A 160 -5.43 -2.55 -21.47
C LEU A 160 -6.59 -3.27 -22.16
N LYS A 161 -7.42 -3.99 -21.40
CA LYS A 161 -8.53 -4.80 -21.92
C LYS A 161 -9.83 -4.00 -22.01
N ASN A 162 -10.16 -3.24 -20.97
CA ASN A 162 -11.43 -2.54 -20.85
C ASN A 162 -11.36 -1.06 -21.27
N LYS A 163 -10.16 -0.60 -21.70
CA LYS A 163 -9.89 0.76 -22.19
C LYS A 163 -10.30 1.86 -21.22
N LYS A 164 -10.20 1.59 -19.92
CA LYS A 164 -10.52 2.54 -18.86
C LYS A 164 -9.37 3.51 -18.63
N LYS A 165 -9.71 4.78 -18.39
CA LYS A 165 -8.78 5.81 -17.97
C LYS A 165 -8.49 5.71 -16.48
N PHE A 166 -7.21 5.70 -16.11
CA PHE A 166 -6.77 5.69 -14.71
C PHE A 166 -5.68 6.74 -14.49
N TYR A 167 -5.76 7.37 -13.33
CA TYR A 167 -4.70 8.20 -12.78
C TYR A 167 -4.08 7.46 -11.60
N ILE A 168 -2.75 7.43 -11.51
CA ILE A 168 -2.02 6.66 -10.50
C ILE A 168 -0.93 7.51 -9.84
N ARG A 169 -0.56 7.14 -8.61
CA ARG A 169 0.61 7.63 -7.91
C ARG A 169 1.77 6.67 -8.09
N LEU A 170 2.92 7.18 -8.49
CA LEU A 170 4.15 6.40 -8.56
C LEU A 170 4.81 6.34 -7.17
N ASP A 171 5.46 5.22 -6.86
CA ASP A 171 6.25 5.07 -5.63
C ASP A 171 7.40 6.09 -5.65
N PRO A 172 7.55 6.93 -4.60
CA PRO A 172 8.63 7.92 -4.51
C PRO A 172 10.05 7.34 -4.59
N PHE A 173 10.25 6.06 -4.29
CA PHE A 173 11.58 5.46 -4.27
C PHE A 173 11.89 4.56 -5.47
N ILE A 174 10.93 4.33 -6.36
CA ILE A 174 11.13 3.41 -7.49
C ILE A 174 11.24 4.19 -8.80
N GLU A 175 12.48 4.45 -9.18
CA GLU A 175 12.91 4.92 -10.50
C GLU A 175 14.20 4.19 -10.87
N ILE A 176 14.09 3.10 -11.64
CA ILE A 176 15.20 2.17 -11.88
C ILE A 176 15.47 2.07 -13.37
N PRO A 177 16.73 2.18 -13.83
CA PRO A 177 17.06 1.92 -15.23
C PRO A 177 16.49 0.59 -15.71
N ILE A 178 15.88 0.56 -16.89
CA ILE A 178 15.14 -0.61 -17.38
C ILE A 178 16.00 -1.88 -17.48
N LYS A 179 17.32 -1.73 -17.65
CA LYS A 179 18.30 -2.83 -17.66
C LYS A 179 18.43 -3.55 -16.31
N ASP A 180 18.14 -2.85 -15.21
CA ASP A 180 18.24 -3.33 -13.83
C ASP A 180 16.83 -3.59 -13.25
N TYR A 181 15.78 -3.20 -13.98
CA TYR A 181 14.39 -3.34 -13.55
C TYR A 181 13.87 -4.77 -13.78
N THR A 182 13.77 -5.52 -12.69
CA THR A 182 13.18 -6.87 -12.66
C THR A 182 11.81 -6.82 -11.99
N PRO A 183 10.72 -6.62 -12.74
CA PRO A 183 9.40 -6.57 -12.15
C PRO A 183 9.01 -7.93 -11.56
N MET A 184 8.29 -7.89 -10.45
CA MET A 184 7.77 -9.06 -9.75
C MET A 184 6.31 -8.82 -9.41
N ALA A 185 5.48 -9.86 -9.53
CA ALA A 185 4.12 -9.85 -9.06
C ALA A 185 3.74 -11.27 -8.58
N TYR A 186 2.82 -11.33 -7.61
CA TYR A 186 2.19 -12.58 -7.21
C TYR A 186 0.80 -12.69 -7.84
N LYS A 187 0.40 -13.91 -8.17
CA LYS A 187 -0.97 -14.21 -8.58
C LYS A 187 -1.71 -14.81 -7.38
N MET A 188 -2.88 -14.27 -7.07
CA MET A 188 -3.82 -14.86 -6.13
C MET A 188 -5.17 -15.00 -6.84
N THR A 189 -5.84 -16.14 -6.65
CA THR A 189 -7.21 -16.32 -7.11
C THR A 189 -8.12 -16.23 -5.88
N ILE A 190 -9.04 -15.27 -5.90
CA ILE A 190 -10.04 -15.09 -4.85
C ILE A 190 -11.35 -15.68 -5.38
N HIS A 191 -11.99 -16.57 -4.61
CA HIS A 191 -13.24 -17.24 -4.97
C HIS A 191 -14.33 -16.93 -3.95
N GLY A 192 -15.54 -16.64 -4.40
CA GLY A 192 -16.70 -16.44 -3.54
C GLY A 192 -17.90 -15.91 -4.33
N LYS A 193 -18.89 -15.41 -3.61
CA LYS A 193 -20.19 -14.98 -4.13
C LYS A 193 -20.24 -13.46 -4.31
N PRO A 194 -20.90 -12.91 -5.34
CA PRO A 194 -20.92 -11.47 -5.52
C PRO A 194 -21.79 -10.76 -4.48
N LEU A 195 -21.35 -9.58 -4.03
CA LEU A 195 -22.17 -8.64 -3.27
C LEU A 195 -23.58 -8.52 -3.87
N ASN A 196 -24.63 -8.52 -3.03
CA ASN A 196 -26.00 -8.36 -3.49
C ASN A 196 -26.25 -6.91 -3.94
N TRP A 197 -25.98 -6.63 -5.21
CA TRP A 197 -26.11 -5.30 -5.80
C TRP A 197 -27.54 -4.80 -5.91
N ASP A 198 -28.53 -5.69 -6.04
CA ASP A 198 -29.93 -5.31 -6.00
C ASP A 198 -30.32 -4.78 -4.61
N ARG A 199 -29.79 -5.38 -3.54
CA ARG A 199 -29.94 -4.85 -2.18
C ARG A 199 -29.31 -3.46 -2.06
N ILE A 200 -28.08 -3.29 -2.53
CA ILE A 200 -27.37 -1.99 -2.49
C ILE A 200 -28.16 -0.94 -3.26
N ARG A 201 -28.59 -1.23 -4.49
CA ARG A 201 -29.35 -0.30 -5.34
C ARG A 201 -30.65 0.16 -4.71
N ASN A 202 -31.27 -0.66 -3.88
CA ASN A 202 -32.56 -0.36 -3.25
C ASN A 202 -32.46 0.21 -1.83
N LEU A 203 -31.24 0.51 -1.33
CA LEU A 203 -31.05 1.15 -0.02
C LEU A 203 -31.84 2.45 0.09
N GLN A 204 -32.58 2.58 1.19
CA GLN A 204 -33.34 3.78 1.58
C GLN A 204 -32.60 4.60 2.65
N ASN A 205 -31.81 3.92 3.48
CA ASN A 205 -30.98 4.50 4.53
C ASN A 205 -29.54 3.99 4.35
N ASP A 206 -28.61 4.67 5.00
CA ASP A 206 -27.20 4.25 5.04
C ASP A 206 -27.08 2.81 5.57
N ASP A 207 -26.29 1.99 4.87
CA ASP A 207 -25.81 0.69 5.35
C ASP A 207 -24.35 0.84 5.76
N PHE A 208 -23.99 0.46 6.98
CA PHE A 208 -22.63 0.64 7.50
C PHE A 208 -22.28 -0.47 8.47
N GLY A 209 -20.99 -0.70 8.64
CA GLY A 209 -20.48 -1.72 9.54
C GLY A 209 -19.02 -1.49 9.88
N GLN A 210 -18.58 -2.22 10.88
CA GLN A 210 -17.22 -2.18 11.39
C GLN A 210 -16.71 -3.61 11.57
N PHE A 211 -15.51 -3.87 11.08
CA PHE A 211 -14.76 -5.09 11.33
C PHE A 211 -13.67 -4.78 12.36
N ILE A 212 -13.57 -5.62 13.39
CA ILE A 212 -12.56 -5.49 14.45
C ILE A 212 -11.58 -6.64 14.27
N ASN A 213 -10.31 -6.31 14.11
CA ASN A 213 -9.24 -7.28 14.02
C ASN A 213 -8.65 -7.54 15.41
N GLU A 214 -8.98 -8.71 15.97
CA GLU A 214 -8.56 -9.10 17.32
C GLU A 214 -7.14 -9.70 17.38
N LYS A 215 -6.41 -9.75 16.26
CA LYS A 215 -5.03 -10.25 16.23
C LYS A 215 -4.07 -9.20 16.80
N GLU A 216 -3.47 -9.52 17.95
CA GLU A 216 -2.54 -8.63 18.66
C GLU A 216 -1.34 -8.18 17.80
N ASP A 217 -0.79 -9.05 16.95
CA ASP A 217 0.35 -8.76 16.06
C ASP A 217 -0.03 -8.14 14.71
N SER A 218 -1.24 -7.60 14.55
CA SER A 218 -1.67 -7.08 13.25
C SER A 218 -1.27 -5.63 12.98
N ASP A 219 -0.96 -5.32 11.72
CA ASP A 219 -0.67 -3.97 11.27
C ASP A 219 -1.88 -3.02 11.28
N TYR A 220 -3.10 -3.55 11.40
CA TYR A 220 -4.36 -2.80 11.40
C TYR A 220 -5.33 -3.32 12.46
N SER A 221 -6.19 -2.45 12.98
CA SER A 221 -7.09 -2.80 14.10
C SER A 221 -8.58 -2.76 13.73
N ILE A 222 -9.00 -1.79 12.92
CA ILE A 222 -10.42 -1.53 12.64
C ILE A 222 -10.58 -1.29 11.14
N THR A 223 -11.66 -1.80 10.57
CA THR A 223 -12.11 -1.41 9.23
C THR A 223 -13.56 -0.96 9.27
N ASP A 224 -13.80 0.30 8.96
CA ASP A 224 -15.15 0.86 8.84
C ASP A 224 -15.60 0.84 7.38
N TYR A 225 -16.89 0.61 7.12
CA TYR A 225 -17.47 0.88 5.82
C TYR A 225 -18.83 1.55 5.93
N VAL A 226 -19.20 2.31 4.91
CA VAL A 226 -20.54 2.90 4.75
C VAL A 226 -20.92 3.01 3.28
N TRP A 227 -22.16 2.61 2.98
CA TRP A 227 -22.91 2.92 1.78
C TRP A 227 -23.84 4.09 2.11
N ASN A 228 -23.37 5.32 1.90
CA ASN A 228 -24.13 6.52 2.22
C ASN A 228 -25.11 6.83 1.09
N VAL A 229 -26.41 6.81 1.40
CA VAL A 229 -27.46 7.04 0.40
C VAL A 229 -27.60 8.53 0.13
N LYS A 230 -27.41 8.91 -1.12
CA LYS A 230 -27.76 10.21 -1.70
C LYS A 230 -28.90 10.00 -2.70
N LYS A 231 -29.59 11.09 -3.08
CA LYS A 231 -30.79 11.07 -3.93
C LYS A 231 -30.78 9.94 -4.98
N ASN A 232 -29.85 10.02 -5.92
CA ASN A 232 -29.73 9.06 -7.02
C ASN A 232 -28.38 8.31 -7.03
N GLU A 233 -27.62 8.44 -5.94
CA GLU A 233 -26.26 7.94 -5.83
C GLU A 233 -26.07 7.26 -4.49
N ILE A 234 -25.18 6.28 -4.45
CA ILE A 234 -24.75 5.67 -3.19
C ILE A 234 -23.24 5.84 -3.11
N HIS A 235 -22.81 6.55 -2.09
CA HIS A 235 -21.40 6.86 -1.86
C HIS A 235 -20.82 5.78 -0.96
N PHE A 236 -19.99 4.91 -1.52
CA PHE A 236 -19.24 3.93 -0.75
C PHE A 236 -18.02 4.58 -0.14
N THR A 237 -17.75 4.31 1.13
CA THR A 237 -16.49 4.61 1.79
C THR A 237 -16.08 3.42 2.64
N CYS A 238 -14.85 2.97 2.50
CA CYS A 238 -14.25 1.94 3.35
C CYS A 238 -12.90 2.43 3.83
N GLU A 239 -12.62 2.31 5.13
CA GLU A 239 -11.35 2.72 5.71
C GLU A 239 -10.82 1.68 6.69
N GLU A 240 -9.63 1.15 6.41
CA GLU A 240 -8.87 0.29 7.33
C GLU A 240 -7.83 1.12 8.08
N LEU A 241 -7.98 1.24 9.40
CA LEU A 241 -7.12 2.01 10.28
C LEU A 241 -5.88 1.19 10.71
N PRO A 242 -4.68 1.81 10.72
CA PRO A 242 -3.50 1.16 11.28
C PRO A 242 -3.69 0.86 12.77
N ALA A 243 -3.02 -0.17 13.26
CA ALA A 243 -2.99 -0.46 14.68
C ALA A 243 -2.31 0.69 15.45
N ILE A 244 -2.65 0.83 16.74
CA ILE A 244 -2.01 1.83 17.62
C ILE A 244 -0.50 1.56 17.64
N GLY A 245 0.30 2.63 17.48
CA GLY A 245 1.77 2.54 17.39
C GLY A 245 2.32 2.30 15.98
N ASN A 246 1.46 1.98 14.99
CA ASN A 246 1.89 1.74 13.61
C ASN A 246 1.63 2.92 12.65
N CYS A 247 0.97 4.00 13.09
CA CYS A 247 0.66 5.15 12.22
C CYS A 247 1.88 5.86 11.62
N THR A 248 3.05 5.71 12.24
CA THR A 248 4.33 6.27 11.75
C THR A 248 4.95 5.47 10.61
N ILE A 249 4.53 4.22 10.42
CA ILE A 249 5.02 3.31 9.37
C ILE A 249 3.92 2.90 8.39
N ARG A 250 2.64 3.10 8.74
CA ARG A 250 1.49 2.71 7.92
C ARG A 250 0.36 3.74 8.01
N GLY A 251 -0.07 4.27 6.86
CA GLY A 251 -1.31 5.05 6.76
C GLY A 251 -2.55 4.15 6.72
N SER A 252 -3.74 4.71 6.96
CA SER A 252 -4.99 3.96 6.72
C SER A 252 -5.21 3.76 5.23
N ARG A 253 -5.81 2.64 4.85
CA ARG A 253 -6.29 2.41 3.49
C ARG A 253 -7.71 2.95 3.38
N TYR A 254 -7.91 4.00 2.59
CA TYR A 254 -9.18 4.67 2.38
C TYR A 254 -9.65 4.47 0.94
N PHE A 255 -10.82 3.87 0.75
CA PHE A 255 -11.40 3.60 -0.57
C PHE A 255 -12.75 4.30 -0.70
N HIS A 256 -12.98 4.96 -1.84
CA HIS A 256 -14.21 5.68 -2.11
C HIS A 256 -14.74 5.38 -3.51
N ALA A 257 -16.07 5.27 -3.62
CA ALA A 257 -16.72 5.18 -4.92
C ALA A 257 -18.13 5.77 -4.89
N ILE A 258 -18.63 6.10 -6.09
CA ILE A 258 -19.98 6.61 -6.29
C ILE A 258 -20.72 5.64 -7.22
N PHE A 259 -21.75 4.99 -6.70
CA PHE A 259 -22.65 4.12 -7.43
C PHE A 259 -23.88 4.90 -7.91
N ASN A 260 -24.16 4.88 -9.21
CA ASN A 260 -25.33 5.51 -9.79
C ASN A 260 -26.52 4.52 -9.80
N LYS A 261 -27.63 4.89 -9.17
CA LYS A 261 -28.80 4.00 -9.01
C LYS A 261 -29.55 3.78 -10.33
N ASP A 262 -29.54 4.73 -11.26
CA ASP A 262 -30.24 4.60 -12.53
C ASP A 262 -29.51 3.67 -13.49
N THR A 263 -28.19 3.81 -13.59
CA THR A 263 -27.37 3.00 -14.51
C THR A 263 -26.95 1.67 -13.90
N GLY A 264 -26.88 1.58 -12.56
CA GLY A 264 -26.32 0.43 -11.86
C GLY A 264 -24.80 0.32 -11.98
N SER A 265 -24.12 1.42 -12.34
CA SER A 265 -22.68 1.47 -12.54
C SER A 265 -21.97 2.37 -11.53
N ILE A 266 -20.66 2.15 -11.37
CA ILE A 266 -19.80 2.99 -10.53
C ILE A 266 -19.23 4.09 -11.41
N ILE A 267 -19.54 5.35 -11.12
CA ILE A 267 -19.17 6.52 -11.95
C ILE A 267 -17.91 7.25 -11.46
N HIS A 268 -17.44 6.89 -10.27
CA HIS A 268 -16.21 7.40 -9.67
C HIS A 268 -15.66 6.35 -8.73
N CYS A 269 -14.35 6.14 -8.75
CA CYS A 269 -13.65 5.21 -7.88
C CYS A 269 -12.24 5.72 -7.60
N ASP A 270 -11.87 5.81 -6.33
CA ASP A 270 -10.53 6.19 -5.91
C ASP A 270 -10.09 5.42 -4.66
N GLY A 271 -8.78 5.21 -4.57
CA GLY A 271 -8.11 4.68 -3.38
C GLY A 271 -7.04 5.64 -2.92
N ALA A 272 -6.93 5.83 -1.62
CA ALA A 272 -6.02 6.74 -0.97
C ALA A 272 -5.43 6.10 0.29
N ILE A 273 -4.29 6.61 0.72
CA ILE A 273 -3.82 6.43 2.09
C ILE A 273 -4.17 7.67 2.92
N ARG A 274 -4.53 7.53 4.19
CA ARG A 274 -4.53 8.67 5.12
C ARG A 274 -3.41 8.53 6.13
N ILE A 275 -2.66 9.61 6.26
CA ILE A 275 -1.50 9.69 7.14
C ILE A 275 -1.93 10.48 8.37
N TYR A 276 -1.66 9.91 9.54
CA TYR A 276 -2.07 10.44 10.83
C TYR A 276 -0.86 10.67 11.72
N SER A 277 -0.86 11.76 12.47
CA SER A 277 -0.16 11.78 13.76
C SER A 277 -0.83 10.83 14.76
N GLU A 278 -0.13 10.46 15.83
CA GLU A 278 -0.69 9.59 16.87
C GLU A 278 -1.97 10.16 17.49
N SER A 279 -2.02 11.48 17.72
CA SER A 279 -3.20 12.17 18.23
C SER A 279 -4.36 12.13 17.24
N GLU A 280 -4.09 12.34 15.95
CA GLU A 280 -5.14 12.28 14.93
C GLU A 280 -5.69 10.86 14.76
N LEU A 281 -4.83 9.83 14.85
CA LEU A 281 -5.30 8.45 14.83
C LEU A 281 -6.20 8.18 16.05
N ALA A 282 -5.76 8.57 17.24
CA ALA A 282 -6.54 8.40 18.47
C ALA A 282 -7.92 9.09 18.39
N ASP A 283 -8.00 10.26 17.76
CA ASP A 283 -9.27 10.95 17.51
C ASP A 283 -10.09 10.25 16.42
N ARG A 284 -9.46 9.81 15.33
CA ARG A 284 -10.11 9.05 14.24
C ARG A 284 -10.76 7.76 14.75
N MET A 285 -10.14 7.06 15.70
CA MET A 285 -10.65 5.81 16.24
C MET A 285 -11.92 5.98 17.12
N ARG A 286 -12.25 7.20 17.57
CA ARG A 286 -13.44 7.45 18.40
C ARG A 286 -14.75 7.45 17.62
N PHE A 287 -14.68 7.65 16.31
CA PHE A 287 -15.86 7.79 15.46
C PHE A 287 -15.78 6.85 14.28
N HIS A 288 -16.93 6.39 13.83
CA HIS A 288 -17.05 5.65 12.57
C HIS A 288 -16.78 6.57 11.37
N VAL A 289 -16.24 6.04 10.26
CA VAL A 289 -15.94 6.80 9.01
C VAL A 289 -17.11 7.62 8.45
N ARG A 290 -18.35 7.25 8.82
CA ARG A 290 -19.57 7.95 8.41
C ARG A 290 -19.78 9.29 9.13
N SER A 291 -19.14 9.50 10.29
CA SER A 291 -19.27 10.74 11.05
C SER A 291 -18.60 11.90 10.30
N SER A 292 -19.23 13.08 10.36
CA SER A 292 -18.63 14.32 9.86
C SER A 292 -17.35 14.70 10.61
N ASP A 293 -17.22 14.29 11.87
CA ASP A 293 -16.10 14.67 12.75
C ASP A 293 -14.75 14.16 12.23
N VAL A 294 -14.75 13.03 11.52
CA VAL A 294 -13.50 12.36 11.09
C VAL A 294 -13.19 12.49 9.60
N ARG A 295 -14.11 13.04 8.79
CA ARG A 295 -13.93 13.13 7.32
C ARG A 295 -12.65 13.85 6.90
N LYS A 296 -12.16 14.79 7.71
CA LYS A 296 -11.00 15.64 7.43
C LYS A 296 -9.80 15.38 8.34
N VAL A 297 -9.85 14.35 9.18
CA VAL A 297 -8.72 13.98 10.05
C VAL A 297 -7.64 13.30 9.21
N GLY A 298 -6.38 13.65 9.47
CA GLY A 298 -5.22 13.16 8.74
C GLY A 298 -5.07 13.72 7.32
N LYS A 299 -3.86 13.56 6.77
CA LYS A 299 -3.56 13.95 5.39
C LYS A 299 -3.95 12.82 4.43
N ARG A 300 -4.91 13.08 3.54
CA ARG A 300 -5.29 12.14 2.48
C ARG A 300 -4.34 12.26 1.30
N VAL A 301 -3.81 11.12 0.84
CA VAL A 301 -2.94 11.01 -0.33
C VAL A 301 -3.52 9.96 -1.27
N LYS A 302 -4.06 10.37 -2.41
CA LYS A 302 -4.62 9.43 -3.40
C LYS A 302 -3.51 8.57 -4.01
N ILE A 303 -3.80 7.28 -4.19
CA ILE A 303 -2.95 6.28 -4.85
C ILE A 303 -3.42 6.04 -6.28
N PHE A 304 -4.74 5.98 -6.49
CA PHE A 304 -5.30 5.89 -7.83
C PHE A 304 -6.68 6.56 -7.89
N GLN A 305 -7.11 6.91 -9.09
CA GLN A 305 -8.45 7.41 -9.38
C GLN A 305 -8.89 7.03 -10.79
N THR A 306 -10.16 6.69 -10.96
CA THR A 306 -10.84 6.66 -12.25
C THR A 306 -12.21 7.35 -12.15
N ASN A 307 -12.57 8.06 -13.21
CA ASN A 307 -13.91 8.62 -13.41
C ASN A 307 -14.63 7.94 -14.58
N ASP A 308 -14.00 6.91 -15.17
CA ASP A 308 -14.67 6.09 -16.16
C ASP A 308 -15.65 5.16 -15.44
N SER A 309 -16.80 4.92 -16.06
CA SER A 309 -17.80 4.02 -15.49
C SER A 309 -17.23 2.60 -15.35
N LEU A 310 -17.33 2.02 -14.16
CA LEU A 310 -16.99 0.61 -13.89
C LEU A 310 -18.26 -0.22 -13.73
N THR A 311 -18.18 -1.50 -14.11
CA THR A 311 -19.18 -2.48 -13.72
C THR A 311 -19.04 -2.80 -12.23
N GLN A 312 -20.10 -3.39 -11.67
CA GLN A 312 -20.12 -3.90 -10.31
C GLN A 312 -19.01 -4.91 -10.04
N GLU A 313 -18.73 -5.79 -11.00
CA GLU A 313 -17.66 -6.79 -10.92
C GLU A 313 -16.26 -6.13 -10.96
N GLU A 314 -16.03 -5.19 -11.88
CA GLU A 314 -14.77 -4.45 -11.97
C GLU A 314 -14.48 -3.70 -10.66
N PHE A 315 -15.50 -3.08 -10.08
CA PHE A 315 -15.38 -2.41 -8.78
C PHE A 315 -15.08 -3.38 -7.63
N SER A 316 -15.78 -4.51 -7.53
CA SER A 316 -15.52 -5.50 -6.48
C SER A 316 -14.06 -6.00 -6.55
N HIS A 317 -13.55 -6.28 -7.75
CA HIS A 317 -12.15 -6.68 -7.93
C HIS A 317 -11.16 -5.59 -7.49
N LEU A 318 -11.43 -4.32 -7.78
CA LEU A 318 -10.58 -3.21 -7.33
C LEU A 318 -10.57 -3.08 -5.81
N VAL A 319 -11.73 -3.13 -5.15
CA VAL A 319 -11.83 -3.04 -3.69
C VAL A 319 -11.07 -4.20 -3.03
N MET A 320 -11.32 -5.43 -3.46
CA MET A 320 -10.63 -6.61 -2.94
C MET A 320 -9.13 -6.54 -3.16
N SER A 321 -8.69 -6.05 -4.33
CA SER A 321 -7.26 -5.92 -4.65
C SER A 321 -6.58 -4.82 -3.83
N PHE A 322 -7.27 -3.71 -3.55
CA PHE A 322 -6.76 -2.66 -2.67
C PHE A 322 -6.64 -3.13 -1.22
N PHE A 323 -7.56 -3.99 -0.78
CA PHE A 323 -7.65 -4.55 0.57
C PHE A 323 -7.14 -6.00 0.70
N VAL A 324 -6.26 -6.48 -0.19
CA VAL A 324 -5.92 -7.91 -0.41
C VAL A 324 -5.53 -8.79 0.79
N TRP A 325 -5.23 -8.23 1.96
CA TRP A 325 -4.95 -8.99 3.20
C TRP A 325 -5.92 -8.71 4.34
N ASN A 326 -6.96 -7.94 4.07
CA ASN A 326 -8.10 -7.77 4.96
C ASN A 326 -9.17 -8.77 4.55
N GLN A 327 -9.18 -9.91 5.23
CA GLN A 327 -10.09 -11.00 4.88
C GLN A 327 -11.55 -10.61 5.08
N ASP A 328 -11.87 -9.73 6.04
CA ASP A 328 -13.24 -9.29 6.26
C ASP A 328 -13.77 -8.48 5.08
N VAL A 329 -12.98 -7.55 4.55
CA VAL A 329 -13.34 -6.80 3.34
C VAL A 329 -13.40 -7.72 2.13
N VAL A 330 -12.40 -8.59 1.96
CA VAL A 330 -12.40 -9.55 0.84
C VAL A 330 -13.63 -10.43 0.89
N SER A 331 -13.97 -11.00 2.05
CA SER A 331 -15.19 -11.78 2.25
C SER A 331 -16.44 -10.95 1.98
N TYR A 332 -16.56 -9.71 2.47
CA TYR A 332 -17.74 -8.87 2.24
C TYR A 332 -18.03 -8.60 0.76
N PHE A 333 -17.00 -8.39 -0.07
CA PHE A 333 -17.16 -8.20 -1.52
C PHE A 333 -17.28 -9.51 -2.31
N ASN A 334 -17.19 -10.63 -1.59
CA ASN A 334 -17.11 -11.99 -2.11
C ASN A 334 -18.06 -12.96 -1.35
N THR A 335 -19.12 -12.43 -0.72
CA THR A 335 -20.20 -13.15 -0.01
C THR A 335 -21.47 -13.37 -0.80
#